data_AF-A0A0M2P3G0-F1
#
_entry.id   AF-A0A0M2P3G0-F1
#
_cell.length_a   1.000
_cell.length_b   1.000
_cell.length_c   1.000
_cell.angle_alpha   90.00
_cell.angle_beta   90.00
_cell.angle_gamma   90.00
#
_symmetry.space_group_name_H-M   'P 1'
#
loop_
_entity.id
_entity.type
_entity.pdbx_description
1 polymer ?
#
loop_
_entity_poly.entity_id
_entity_poly.type
_entity_poly.pdbx_seq_one_letter_code
_entity_poly.pdbx_strand_id
1 'polypeptide(L)'
;MINEKTLRLIPNYRFTDEYERQVLLNLYAKLYVWIFWGTLMISALDCFISMYFQQIPFVSIIALIGLMVASIILTCALHNKKVDLFDVDSKDEYKKYIKKARNGSILFAFVMFIIFNINNYIIPFVTHQELPKITALSSQIPTTATIAMITGLIIYMIAKSKIIRTYKK
;
A
#
# COMPACT_ATOMS: atom_id res chain seq x y z
N MET A 1 -26.19 5.86 3.95
CA MET A 1 -26.57 6.83 2.90
C MET A 1 -25.31 7.29 2.19
N ILE A 2 -25.13 6.93 0.92
CA ILE A 2 -24.01 7.43 0.11
C ILE A 2 -24.24 8.93 -0.08
N ASN A 3 -23.24 9.76 0.22
CA ASN A 3 -23.37 11.21 0.13
C ASN A 3 -23.44 11.62 -1.36
N GLU A 4 -24.64 11.59 -1.94
CA GLU A 4 -24.91 11.87 -3.36
C GLU A 4 -24.35 13.22 -3.84
N LYS A 5 -24.07 14.14 -2.91
CA LYS A 5 -23.50 15.46 -3.18
C LYS A 5 -22.09 15.40 -3.78
N THR A 6 -21.24 14.46 -3.38
CA THR A 6 -19.87 14.37 -3.94
C THR A 6 -19.86 13.81 -5.35
N LEU A 7 -20.84 12.97 -5.67
CA LEU A 7 -20.96 12.36 -6.98
C LEU A 7 -21.46 13.35 -8.05
N ARG A 8 -22.24 14.35 -7.66
CA ARG A 8 -22.68 15.47 -8.54
C ARG A 8 -21.54 16.38 -9.02
N LEU A 9 -20.34 16.27 -8.45
CA LEU A 9 -19.15 17.03 -8.88
C LEU A 9 -18.47 16.40 -10.10
N ILE A 10 -18.83 15.18 -10.49
CA ILE A 10 -18.35 14.56 -11.72
C ILE A 10 -19.15 15.15 -12.89
N PRO A 11 -18.51 15.72 -13.93
CA PRO A 11 -19.21 16.16 -15.14
C PRO A 11 -20.02 14.98 -15.70
N ASN A 12 -21.29 15.20 -16.06
CA ASN A 12 -22.24 14.16 -16.51
C ASN A 12 -22.81 13.19 -15.46
N TYR A 13 -22.79 13.47 -14.15
CA TYR A 13 -23.42 12.56 -13.15
C TYR A 13 -24.96 12.39 -13.25
N ARG A 14 -25.64 12.98 -14.25
CA ARG A 14 -27.04 12.65 -14.59
C ARG A 14 -27.08 11.41 -15.49
N PHE A 15 -26.71 10.24 -14.94
CA PHE A 15 -26.94 8.98 -15.65
C PHE A 15 -28.35 8.49 -15.34
N THR A 16 -29.16 8.34 -16.39
CA THR A 16 -30.52 7.80 -16.31
C THR A 16 -30.51 6.27 -16.17
N ASP A 17 -29.38 5.62 -16.49
CA ASP A 17 -29.25 4.16 -16.59
C ASP A 17 -28.10 3.60 -15.72
N GLU A 18 -28.38 2.53 -14.98
CA GLU A 18 -27.44 1.90 -14.04
C GLU A 18 -26.20 1.31 -14.76
N TYR A 19 -26.38 0.93 -16.02
CA TYR A 19 -25.34 0.41 -16.90
C TYR A 19 -24.28 1.46 -17.25
N GLU A 20 -24.69 2.66 -17.68
CA GLU A 20 -23.77 3.74 -18.03
C GLU A 20 -22.89 4.14 -16.83
N ARG A 21 -23.50 4.15 -15.63
CA ARG A 21 -22.78 4.39 -14.38
C ARG A 21 -21.70 3.35 -14.12
N GLN A 22 -21.97 2.07 -14.35
CA GLN A 22 -20.98 1.00 -14.18
C GLN A 22 -19.82 1.11 -15.17
N VAL A 23 -20.12 1.43 -16.44
CA VAL A 23 -19.09 1.64 -17.47
C VAL A 23 -18.16 2.78 -17.09
N LEU A 24 -18.73 3.90 -16.63
CA LEU A 24 -17.97 5.07 -16.20
C LEU A 24 -17.07 4.79 -14.99
N LEU A 25 -17.60 4.09 -13.98
CA LEU A 25 -16.85 3.67 -12.80
C LEU A 25 -15.68 2.76 -13.15
N ASN A 26 -15.88 1.83 -14.10
CA ASN A 26 -14.82 0.94 -14.57
C ASN A 26 -13.72 1.73 -15.31
N LEU A 27 -14.11 2.72 -16.13
CA LEU A 27 -13.15 3.61 -16.79
C LEU A 27 -12.30 4.38 -15.77
N TYR A 28 -12.93 4.98 -14.76
CA TYR A 28 -12.22 5.68 -13.69
C TYR A 28 -11.30 4.75 -12.87
N ALA A 29 -11.73 3.52 -12.59
CA ALA A 29 -10.89 2.54 -11.89
C ALA A 29 -9.64 2.19 -12.69
N LYS A 30 -9.75 1.98 -14.00
CA LYS A 30 -8.60 1.73 -14.88
C LYS A 30 -7.65 2.94 -14.91
N LEU A 31 -8.18 4.15 -15.05
CA LEU A 31 -7.39 5.38 -15.02
C LEU A 31 -6.67 5.56 -13.68
N TYR A 32 -7.33 5.26 -12.57
CA TYR A 32 -6.73 5.34 -11.24
C TYR A 32 -5.51 4.42 -11.10
N VAL A 33 -5.55 3.19 -11.63
CA VAL A 33 -4.39 2.28 -11.61
C VAL A 33 -3.19 2.90 -12.34
N TRP A 34 -3.42 3.52 -13.51
CA TRP A 34 -2.37 4.20 -14.26
C TRP A 34 -1.82 5.43 -13.54
N ILE A 35 -2.70 6.26 -12.98
CA ILE A 35 -2.30 7.44 -12.19
C ILE A 35 -1.51 6.99 -10.96
N PHE A 36 -1.96 5.95 -10.26
CA PHE A 36 -1.29 5.42 -9.07
C PHE A 36 0.15 5.02 -9.38
N TRP A 37 0.36 4.15 -10.36
CA TRP A 37 1.69 3.68 -10.72
C TRP A 37 2.55 4.77 -11.35
N GLY A 38 1.95 5.64 -12.18
CA GLY A 38 2.64 6.77 -12.80
C GLY A 38 3.16 7.77 -11.77
N THR A 39 2.30 8.21 -10.84
CA THR A 39 2.71 9.12 -9.76
C THR A 39 3.75 8.47 -8.84
N LEU A 40 3.65 7.18 -8.56
CA LEU A 40 4.63 6.46 -7.74
C LEU A 40 6.02 6.45 -8.41
N MET A 41 6.09 6.12 -9.71
CA MET A 41 7.35 6.14 -10.46
C MET A 41 7.96 7.54 -10.54
N ILE A 42 7.16 8.55 -10.90
CA ILE A 42 7.64 9.94 -11.00
C ILE A 42 8.15 10.44 -9.65
N SER A 43 7.41 10.18 -8.57
CA SER A 43 7.81 10.62 -7.22
C SER A 43 9.06 9.89 -6.72
N ALA A 44 9.22 8.61 -7.08
CA ALA A 44 10.44 7.88 -6.75
C ALA A 44 11.65 8.48 -7.48
N LEU A 45 11.53 8.76 -8.77
CA LEU A 45 12.59 9.38 -9.58
C LEU A 45 12.97 10.78 -9.07
N ASP A 46 11.99 11.64 -8.80
CA ASP A 46 12.25 12.98 -8.27
C ASP A 46 12.87 12.95 -6.87
N CYS A 47 12.54 11.95 -6.04
CA CYS A 47 13.23 11.70 -4.79
C CYS A 47 14.72 11.37 -5.01
N PHE A 48 15.04 10.47 -5.96
CA PHE A 48 16.44 10.15 -6.31
C PHE A 48 17.21 11.35 -6.85
N ILE A 49 16.60 12.14 -7.75
CA ILE A 49 17.22 13.33 -8.33
C ILE A 49 17.49 14.37 -7.24
N SER A 50 16.51 14.64 -6.39
CA SER A 50 16.67 15.62 -5.30
C SER A 50 17.72 15.17 -4.28
N MET A 51 17.78 13.87 -3.96
CA MET A 51 18.85 13.32 -3.13
C MET A 51 20.24 13.55 -3.75
N TYR A 52 20.37 13.36 -5.07
CA TYR A 52 21.62 13.63 -5.79
C TYR A 52 22.03 15.10 -5.73
N PHE A 53 21.06 16.03 -5.85
CA PHE A 53 21.30 17.47 -5.73
C PHE A 53 21.32 17.98 -4.27
N GLN A 54 21.26 17.10 -3.26
CA GLN A 54 21.16 17.45 -1.83
C GLN A 54 20.00 18.40 -1.50
N GLN A 55 18.93 18.35 -2.30
CA GLN A 55 17.70 19.12 -2.10
C GLN A 55 16.64 18.24 -1.44
N ILE A 56 15.74 18.86 -0.68
CA ILE A 56 14.61 18.15 -0.09
C ILE A 56 13.54 17.96 -1.18
N PRO A 57 13.16 16.73 -1.55
CA PRO A 57 12.14 16.45 -2.57
C PRO A 57 10.72 16.72 -2.05
N PHE A 58 10.41 17.97 -1.72
CA PHE A 58 9.15 18.34 -1.05
C PHE A 58 7.92 17.93 -1.86
N VAL A 59 7.97 18.10 -3.18
CA VAL A 59 6.87 17.74 -4.10
C VAL A 59 6.62 16.23 -4.10
N SER A 60 7.67 15.42 -4.20
CA SER A 60 7.54 13.96 -4.14
C SER A 60 7.05 13.47 -2.79
N ILE A 61 7.51 14.06 -1.69
CA ILE A 61 7.03 13.69 -0.35
C ILE A 61 5.52 13.94 -0.25
N ILE A 62 5.04 15.10 -0.70
CA ILE A 62 3.60 15.41 -0.73
C ILE A 62 2.84 14.44 -1.65
N ALA A 63 3.36 14.14 -2.83
CA ALA A 63 2.72 13.23 -3.78
C ALA A 63 2.60 11.81 -3.21
N LEU A 64 3.63 11.31 -2.53
CA LEU A 64 3.62 10.01 -1.86
C LEU A 64 2.64 9.98 -0.68
N ILE A 65 2.57 11.05 0.13
CA ILE A 65 1.57 11.17 1.20
C ILE A 65 0.15 11.17 0.60
N GLY A 66 -0.07 11.92 -0.48
CA GLY A 66 -1.36 11.95 -1.18
C GLY A 66 -1.77 10.57 -1.70
N LEU A 67 -0.85 9.85 -2.35
CA LEU A 67 -1.05 8.46 -2.79
C LEU A 67 -1.39 7.52 -1.63
N MET A 68 -0.70 7.65 -0.50
CA MET A 68 -0.96 6.85 0.69
C MET A 68 -2.36 7.11 1.24
N VAL A 69 -2.75 8.38 1.39
CA VAL A 69 -4.10 8.77 1.85
C VAL A 69 -5.17 8.24 0.90
N ALA A 70 -5.00 8.42 -0.42
CA ALA A 70 -5.93 7.90 -1.43
C ALA A 70 -6.09 6.37 -1.32
N SER A 71 -4.99 5.65 -1.12
CA SER A 71 -5.00 4.19 -0.96
C SER A 71 -5.72 3.73 0.31
N ILE A 72 -5.54 4.46 1.41
CA ILE A 72 -6.27 4.20 2.67
C ILE A 72 -7.76 4.43 2.45
N ILE A 73 -8.16 5.57 1.88
CA ILE A 73 -9.57 5.89 1.60
C ILE A 73 -10.19 4.80 0.72
N LEU A 74 -9.51 4.39 -0.36
CA LEU A 74 -9.98 3.34 -1.26
C LEU A 74 -10.16 2.01 -0.52
N THR A 75 -9.17 1.62 0.30
CA THR A 75 -9.23 0.38 1.08
C THR A 75 -10.38 0.40 2.08
N CYS A 76 -10.57 1.50 2.81
CA CYS A 76 -11.69 1.68 3.73
C CYS A 76 -13.04 1.65 3.00
N ALA A 77 -13.13 2.28 1.83
CA ALA A 77 -14.35 2.28 1.02
C ALA A 77 -14.71 0.87 0.53
N LEU A 78 -13.72 0.07 0.10
CA LEU A 78 -13.90 -1.32 -0.30
C LEU A 78 -14.36 -2.19 0.89
N HIS A 79 -13.76 -1.96 2.06
CA HIS A 79 -14.10 -2.67 3.28
C HIS A 79 -15.53 -2.38 3.76
N ASN A 80 -15.93 -1.11 3.76
CA ASN A 80 -17.29 -0.71 4.11
C ASN A 80 -18.35 -1.33 3.19
N LYS A 81 -17.99 -1.59 1.92
CA LYS A 81 -18.86 -2.27 0.96
C LYS A 81 -18.79 -3.80 1.03
N LYS A 82 -17.97 -4.36 1.91
CA LYS A 82 -17.74 -5.81 2.05
C LYS A 82 -17.22 -6.49 0.77
N VAL A 83 -16.65 -5.72 -0.15
CA VAL A 83 -16.14 -6.22 -1.44
C VAL A 83 -14.80 -6.94 -1.26
N ASP A 84 -14.08 -6.61 -0.19
CA ASP A 84 -12.76 -7.18 0.12
C ASP A 84 -12.80 -8.32 1.15
N LEU A 85 -14.00 -8.76 1.52
CA LEU A 85 -14.24 -9.86 2.45
C LEU A 85 -14.31 -11.19 1.70
N PHE A 86 -13.64 -12.21 2.23
CA PHE A 86 -13.67 -13.56 1.71
C PHE A 86 -14.54 -14.41 2.63
N ASP A 87 -15.73 -14.77 2.16
CA ASP A 87 -16.58 -15.75 2.83
C ASP A 87 -16.00 -17.15 2.60
N VAL A 88 -15.80 -17.89 3.68
CA VAL A 88 -15.17 -19.21 3.63
C VAL A 88 -16.06 -20.24 4.31
N ASP A 89 -16.56 -21.18 3.51
CA ASP A 89 -17.60 -22.15 3.87
C ASP A 89 -17.06 -23.43 4.50
N SER A 90 -15.74 -23.67 4.46
CA SER A 90 -15.13 -24.87 5.03
C SER A 90 -13.91 -24.59 5.92
N LYS A 91 -13.64 -25.50 6.87
CA LYS A 91 -12.46 -25.41 7.75
C LYS A 91 -11.14 -25.52 6.96
N ASP A 92 -11.12 -26.36 5.93
CA ASP A 92 -9.92 -26.60 5.12
C ASP A 92 -9.58 -25.40 4.24
N GLU A 93 -10.59 -24.78 3.65
CA GLU A 93 -10.44 -23.55 2.89
C GLU A 93 -9.99 -22.38 3.79
N TYR A 94 -10.52 -22.29 5.01
CA TYR A 94 -10.07 -21.28 5.98
C TYR A 94 -8.59 -21.46 6.31
N LYS A 95 -8.13 -22.69 6.51
CA LYS A 95 -6.71 -23.01 6.74
C LYS A 95 -5.85 -22.60 5.54
N LYS A 96 -6.34 -22.77 4.32
CA LYS A 96 -5.66 -22.35 3.08
C LYS A 96 -5.51 -20.82 3.01
N TYR A 97 -6.57 -20.06 3.27
CA TYR A 97 -6.53 -18.59 3.25
C TYR A 97 -5.64 -18.02 4.37
N ILE A 98 -5.68 -18.58 5.57
CA ILE A 98 -4.77 -18.19 6.66
C ILE A 98 -3.32 -18.49 6.33
N LYS A 99 -3.04 -19.65 5.74
CA LYS A 99 -1.68 -19.99 5.28
C LYS A 99 -1.20 -19.02 4.21
N LYS A 100 -2.07 -18.64 3.26
CA LYS A 100 -1.78 -17.64 2.23
C LYS A 100 -1.50 -16.27 2.84
N ALA A 101 -2.34 -15.80 3.75
CA ALA A 101 -2.16 -14.53 4.47
C ALA A 101 -0.84 -14.50 5.25
N ARG A 102 -0.53 -15.57 5.99
CA ARG A 102 0.73 -15.71 6.73
C ARG A 102 1.95 -15.67 5.80
N ASN A 103 1.95 -16.48 4.75
CA ASN A 103 3.08 -16.54 3.81
C ASN A 103 3.30 -15.20 3.10
N GLY A 104 2.22 -14.52 2.68
CA GLY A 104 2.30 -13.18 2.09
C GLY A 104 2.86 -12.14 3.07
N SER A 105 2.49 -12.22 4.34
CA SER A 105 2.97 -11.30 5.38
C SER A 105 4.45 -11.52 5.73
N ILE A 106 4.90 -12.78 5.76
CA ILE A 106 6.31 -13.13 5.94
C ILE A 106 7.14 -12.63 4.76
N LEU A 107 6.66 -12.86 3.53
CA LEU A 107 7.32 -12.36 2.33
C LEU A 107 7.43 -10.83 2.35
N PHE A 108 6.35 -10.14 2.73
CA PHE A 108 6.35 -8.69 2.88
C PHE A 108 7.38 -8.19 3.91
N ALA A 109 7.42 -8.81 5.09
CA ALA A 109 8.42 -8.48 6.12
C ALA A 109 9.85 -8.68 5.61
N PHE A 110 10.11 -9.78 4.91
CA PHE A 110 11.43 -10.08 4.36
C PHE A 110 11.85 -9.05 3.30
N VAL A 111 10.94 -8.68 2.38
CA VAL A 111 11.20 -7.65 1.37
C VAL A 111 11.47 -6.29 2.02
N MET A 112 10.66 -5.90 3.03
CA MET A 112 10.88 -4.65 3.76
C MET A 112 12.24 -4.63 4.48
N PHE A 113 12.63 -5.75 5.08
CA PHE A 113 13.94 -5.88 5.71
C PHE A 113 15.07 -5.65 4.70
N ILE A 114 15.00 -6.25 3.51
CA ILE A 114 15.98 -6.05 2.44
C ILE A 114 16.02 -4.59 2.02
N ILE A 115 14.85 -3.98 1.74
CA ILE A 115 14.77 -2.59 1.28
C ILE A 115 15.38 -1.63 2.31
N PHE A 116 15.06 -1.79 3.60
CA PHE A 116 15.63 -0.94 4.64
C PHE A 116 17.15 -1.08 4.75
N ASN A 117 17.67 -2.31 4.66
CA ASN A 117 19.12 -2.53 4.72
C ASN A 117 19.82 -1.98 3.48
N ILE A 118 19.25 -2.14 2.27
CA ILE A 118 19.79 -1.54 1.05
C ILE A 118 19.79 -0.01 1.14
N ASN A 119 18.70 0.59 1.61
CA ASN A 119 18.59 2.04 1.73
C ASN A 119 19.64 2.64 2.69
N ASN A 120 20.05 1.92 3.73
CA ASN A 120 21.15 2.35 4.62
C ASN A 120 22.50 2.50 3.91
N TYR A 121 22.70 1.90 2.73
CA TYR A 121 23.90 2.06 1.92
C TYR A 121 23.68 2.99 0.72
N ILE A 122 22.52 2.89 0.05
CA ILE A 122 22.20 3.73 -1.10
C ILE A 122 22.12 5.22 -0.71
N ILE A 123 21.48 5.55 0.42
CA ILE A 123 21.31 6.95 0.83
C ILE A 123 22.66 7.62 1.10
N PRO A 124 23.56 7.06 1.93
CA PRO A 124 24.89 7.65 2.13
C PRO A 124 25.72 7.71 0.85
N PHE A 125 25.63 6.68 0.00
CA PHE A 125 26.34 6.65 -1.28
C PHE A 125 25.92 7.80 -2.21
N VAL A 126 24.61 8.05 -2.36
CA VAL A 126 24.06 9.12 -3.22
C VAL A 126 24.29 10.50 -2.61
N THR A 127 24.24 10.62 -1.28
CA THR A 127 24.42 11.91 -0.58
C THR A 127 25.88 12.26 -0.30
N HIS A 128 26.83 11.40 -0.72
CA HIS A 128 28.27 11.50 -0.45
C HIS A 128 28.61 11.60 1.06
N GLN A 129 27.78 10.99 1.90
CA GLN A 129 28.04 10.85 3.34
C GLN A 129 28.93 9.63 3.62
N GLU A 130 29.57 9.62 4.79
CA GLU A 130 30.33 8.44 5.23
C GLU A 130 29.43 7.20 5.26
N LEU A 131 29.92 6.10 4.67
CA LEU A 131 29.25 4.82 4.76
C LEU A 131 29.12 4.41 6.24
N PRO A 132 28.03 3.73 6.61
CA PRO A 132 27.82 3.28 7.98
C PRO A 132 29.00 2.43 8.46
N LYS A 133 29.61 2.84 9.57
CA LYS A 133 30.72 2.11 10.20
C LYS A 133 30.23 0.73 10.65
N ILE A 134 31.12 -0.26 10.66
CA ILE A 134 30.81 -1.65 11.05
C ILE A 134 30.19 -1.71 12.46
N THR A 135 30.58 -0.80 13.36
CA THR A 135 30.01 -0.69 14.71
C THR A 135 28.56 -0.19 14.74
N ALA A 136 28.10 0.53 13.71
CA ALA A 136 26.71 0.94 13.56
C ALA A 136 25.83 -0.19 12.96
N LEU A 137 26.41 -1.12 12.20
CA LEU A 137 25.67 -2.26 11.65
C LEU A 137 25.06 -3.14 12.74
N SER A 138 25.77 -3.33 13.86
CA SER A 138 25.34 -4.20 14.96
C SER A 138 24.05 -3.73 15.63
N SER A 139 23.79 -2.43 15.64
CA SER A 139 22.54 -1.84 16.16
C SER A 139 21.48 -1.65 15.08
N GLN A 140 21.88 -1.38 13.83
CA GLN A 140 20.95 -1.13 12.72
C GLN A 140 20.23 -2.40 12.23
N ILE A 141 20.95 -3.52 12.10
CA ILE A 141 20.38 -4.80 11.64
C ILE A 141 19.23 -5.27 12.55
N PRO A 142 19.39 -5.36 13.88
CA PRO A 142 18.29 -5.79 14.75
C PRO A 142 17.14 -4.77 14.77
N THR A 143 17.43 -3.48 14.63
CA THR A 143 16.37 -2.44 14.59
C THR A 143 15.52 -2.57 13.33
N THR A 144 16.15 -2.70 12.16
CA THR A 144 15.45 -2.90 10.88
C THR A 144 14.69 -4.23 10.84
N ALA A 145 15.26 -5.30 11.42
CA ALA A 145 14.59 -6.58 11.57
C ALA A 145 13.32 -6.47 12.43
N THR A 146 13.39 -5.75 13.55
CA THR A 146 12.25 -5.53 14.46
C THR A 146 11.13 -4.76 13.76
N ILE A 147 11.46 -3.69 13.05
CA ILE A 147 10.48 -2.89 12.28
C ILE A 147 9.82 -3.74 11.20
N ALA A 148 10.61 -4.53 10.47
CA ALA A 148 10.10 -5.42 9.43
C ALA A 148 9.13 -6.48 9.99
N MET A 149 9.46 -7.08 11.15
CA MET A 149 8.58 -8.04 11.82
C MET A 149 7.26 -7.39 12.28
N ILE A 150 7.32 -6.21 12.92
CA ILE A 150 6.11 -5.48 13.35
C ILE A 150 5.22 -5.19 12.15
N THR A 151 5.81 -4.71 11.05
CA THR A 151 5.06 -4.38 9.84
C THR A 151 4.43 -5.64 9.22
N GLY A 152 5.16 -6.75 9.17
CA GLY A 152 4.63 -8.05 8.75
C GLY A 152 3.46 -8.53 9.61
N LEU A 153 3.53 -8.34 10.93
CA LEU A 153 2.42 -8.66 11.84
C LEU A 153 1.18 -7.81 11.55
N ILE A 154 1.35 -6.51 11.30
CA ILE A 154 0.25 -5.61 10.93
C ILE A 154 -0.41 -6.08 9.62
N ILE A 155 0.38 -6.39 8.59
CA ILE A 155 -0.11 -6.92 7.31
C ILE A 155 -0.89 -8.22 7.54
N TYR A 156 -0.39 -9.11 8.40
CA TYR A 156 -1.08 -10.36 8.74
C TYR A 156 -2.42 -10.11 9.42
N MET A 157 -2.49 -9.17 10.38
CA MET A 157 -3.73 -8.82 11.06
C MET A 157 -4.78 -8.27 10.08
N ILE A 158 -4.37 -7.39 9.16
CA ILE A 158 -5.25 -6.83 8.12
C ILE A 158 -5.70 -7.92 7.15
N ALA A 159 -4.81 -8.80 6.71
CA ALA A 159 -5.18 -9.89 5.81
C ALA A 159 -6.13 -10.89 6.49
N LYS A 160 -5.93 -11.16 7.79
CA LYS A 160 -6.78 -12.05 8.57
C LYS A 160 -8.16 -11.44 8.83
N SER A 161 -8.27 -10.14 9.08
CA SER A 161 -9.56 -9.47 9.33
C SER A 161 -10.50 -9.51 8.11
N LYS A 162 -9.95 -9.74 6.92
CA LYS A 162 -10.73 -9.89 5.68
C LYS A 162 -11.34 -11.28 5.47
N ILE A 163 -11.01 -12.28 6.30
CA ILE A 163 -11.49 -13.66 6.13
C ILE A 163 -12.66 -13.92 7.09
N ILE A 164 -13.86 -14.14 6.56
CA ILE A 164 -15.08 -14.42 7.33
C ILE A 164 -15.36 -15.93 7.33
N ARG A 165 -15.61 -16.49 8.51
CA ARG A 165 -16.01 -17.90 8.65
C ARG A 165 -17.53 -17.99 8.61
N THR A 166 -18.09 -18.43 7.50
CA THR A 166 -19.54 -18.62 7.34
C THR A 166 -20.03 -19.88 8.05
N TYR A 167 -19.23 -20.96 8.09
CA TYR A 167 -19.55 -22.22 8.80
C TYR A 167 -19.61 -22.12 10.34
N LYS A 168 -19.31 -20.95 10.91
CA LYS A 168 -19.39 -20.68 12.36
C LYS A 168 -20.54 -19.74 12.73
N LYS A 169 -21.32 -19.28 11.76
CA LYS A 169 -22.59 -18.61 12.01
C LYS A 169 -23.67 -19.65 12.20
#